data_AF-A0A3D5H765-F1
#
_entry.id   AF-A0A3D5H765-F1
#
_cell.length_a   1.000
_cell.length_b   1.000
_cell.length_c   1.000
_cell.angle_alpha   90.00
_cell.angle_beta   90.00
_cell.angle_gamma   90.00
#
_symmetry.space_group_name_H-M   'P 1'
#
loop_
_entity.id
_entity.type
_entity.pdbx_description
1 polymer ?
#
loop_
_entity_poly.entity_id
_entity_poly.type
_entity_poly.pdbx_seq_one_letter_code
_entity_poly.pdbx_strand_id
1 'polypeptide(L)'
;TDPDLQHYFQKFNRYTTLAAQDLQAAGKRFSLLDVLIRPPFLFFKMYVVRRGFLDGLQGFILSFVSMAYIFVKYAKLWELQKKQQRSTL
;
A
#
# COMPACT_ATOMS: atom_id res chain seq x y z
N THR A 1 19.57 -15.93 1.27
CA THR A 1 18.91 -15.60 2.55
C THR A 1 19.52 -14.30 3.03
N ASP A 2 18.87 -13.17 2.77
CA ASP A 2 19.44 -11.85 3.13
C ASP A 2 19.40 -11.72 4.66
N PRO A 3 20.54 -11.60 5.37
CA PRO A 3 20.57 -11.70 6.84
C PRO A 3 20.16 -10.42 7.57
N ASP A 4 19.95 -9.31 6.86
CA ASP A 4 19.85 -7.99 7.48
C ASP A 4 18.48 -7.32 7.24
N LEU A 5 17.89 -6.85 8.34
CA LEU A 5 16.62 -6.11 8.36
C LEU A 5 16.66 -4.87 7.45
N GLN A 6 17.81 -4.19 7.33
CA GLN A 6 17.94 -3.06 6.42
C GLN A 6 17.74 -3.48 4.98
N HIS A 7 18.29 -4.63 4.57
CA HIS A 7 18.18 -5.12 3.20
C HIS A 7 16.73 -5.48 2.85
N TYR A 8 15.99 -6.06 3.81
CA TYR A 8 14.56 -6.30 3.67
C TYR A 8 13.76 -5.00 3.51
N PHE A 9 14.01 -4.01 4.38
CA PHE A 9 13.37 -2.71 4.27
C PHE A 9 13.73 -2.00 2.97
N GLN A 10 14.95 -2.12 2.48
CA GLN A 10 15.39 -1.51 1.23
C GLN A 10 14.65 -2.11 0.02
N LYS A 11 14.50 -3.44 -0.01
CA LYS A 11 13.65 -4.12 -1.01
C LYS A 11 12.20 -3.70 -0.88
N PHE A 12 11.63 -3.71 0.32
CA PHE A 12 10.26 -3.26 0.58
C PHE A 12 10.03 -1.82 0.10
N ASN A 13 10.96 -0.92 0.39
CA ASN A 13 10.90 0.47 -0.03
C ASN A 13 10.96 0.57 -1.56
N ARG A 14 11.85 -0.19 -2.20
CA ARG A 14 11.98 -0.21 -3.66
C ARG A 14 10.74 -0.77 -4.35
N TYR A 15 10.17 -1.86 -3.86
CA TYR A 15 8.93 -2.43 -4.42
C TYR A 15 7.73 -1.49 -4.24
N THR A 16 7.59 -0.87 -3.07
CA THR A 16 6.50 0.10 -2.83
C THR A 16 6.67 1.37 -3.66
N THR A 17 7.91 1.82 -3.93
CA THR A 17 8.19 2.93 -4.85
C THR A 17 7.86 2.56 -6.29
N LEU A 18 8.31 1.40 -6.77
CA LEU A 18 7.99 0.90 -8.11
C LEU A 18 6.48 0.80 -8.32
N ALA A 19 5.76 0.23 -7.35
CA ALA A 19 4.31 0.13 -7.43
C ALA A 19 3.60 1.49 -7.41
N ALA A 20 4.17 2.50 -6.74
CA ALA A 20 3.65 3.87 -6.78
C ALA A 20 3.93 4.56 -8.12
N GLN A 21 5.12 4.36 -8.70
CA GLN A 21 5.46 4.88 -10.03
C GLN A 21 4.61 4.22 -11.12
N ASP A 22 4.37 2.92 -11.04
CA ASP A 22 3.53 2.18 -11.98
C ASP A 22 2.08 2.71 -11.98
N LEU A 23 1.54 3.01 -10.79
CA LEU A 23 0.23 3.65 -10.66
C LEU A 23 0.21 5.06 -11.25
N GLN A 24 1.28 5.83 -11.06
CA GLN A 24 1.41 7.16 -11.65
C GLN A 24 1.49 7.08 -13.18
N ALA A 25 2.26 6.14 -13.72
CA ALA A 25 2.40 5.87 -15.15
C ALA A 25 1.08 5.40 -15.77
N ALA A 26 0.29 4.60 -15.03
CA ALA A 26 -1.06 4.20 -15.40
C ALA A 26 -2.08 5.36 -15.36
N GLY A 27 -1.66 6.59 -15.05
CA GLY A 27 -2.53 7.77 -15.02
C GLY A 27 -3.51 7.80 -13.85
N LYS A 28 -3.33 6.93 -12.84
CA LYS A 28 -4.18 6.97 -11.64
C LYS A 28 -3.91 8.25 -10.86
N ARG A 29 -4.89 9.15 -10.83
CA ARG A 29 -4.87 10.31 -9.93
C ARG A 29 -5.01 9.83 -8.48
N PHE A 30 -4.16 10.36 -7.61
CA PHE A 30 -4.28 10.16 -6.17
C PHE A 30 -5.63 10.73 -5.72
N SER A 31 -6.42 9.88 -5.08
CA SER A 31 -7.62 10.29 -4.36
C SER A 31 -7.41 9.98 -2.88
N LEU A 32 -7.48 11.00 -2.03
CA LEU A 32 -7.47 10.83 -0.56
C LEU A 32 -8.52 9.82 -0.12
N LEU A 33 -9.68 9.83 -0.78
CA LEU A 33 -10.75 8.86 -0.57
C LEU A 33 -10.33 7.43 -0.93
N ASP A 34 -9.55 7.21 -1.99
CA ASP A 34 -9.02 5.88 -2.32
C ASP A 34 -8.02 5.39 -1.26
N VAL A 35 -7.28 6.30 -0.61
CA VAL A 35 -6.32 5.95 0.45
C VAL A 35 -6.98 5.74 1.80
N LEU A 36 -8.06 6.45 2.09
CA LEU A 36 -8.74 6.35 3.37
C LEU A 36 -9.84 5.27 3.37
N ILE A 37 -10.49 5.04 2.23
CA ILE A 37 -11.64 4.13 2.11
C ILE A 37 -11.21 2.75 1.58
N ARG A 38 -10.29 2.64 0.61
CA ARG A 38 -9.90 1.31 0.09
C ARG A 38 -9.21 0.42 1.11
N PRO A 39 -8.23 0.86 1.94
CA PRO A 39 -7.59 -0.03 2.88
C PRO A 39 -8.57 -0.67 3.88
N PRO A 40 -9.46 0.07 4.57
CA PRO A 40 -10.45 -0.56 5.44
C PRO A 40 -11.47 -1.38 4.65
N PHE A 41 -11.85 -0.98 3.42
CA PHE A 41 -12.75 -1.76 2.59
C PHE A 41 -12.12 -3.08 2.12
N LEU A 42 -10.82 -3.09 1.79
CA LEU A 42 -10.09 -4.29 1.40
C LEU A 42 -9.79 -5.17 2.62
N PHE A 43 -9.47 -4.57 3.77
CA PHE A 43 -9.35 -5.27 5.04
C PHE A 43 -10.67 -5.97 5.38
N PHE A 44 -11.79 -5.23 5.35
CA PHE A 44 -13.11 -5.79 5.62
C PHE A 44 -13.48 -6.85 4.59
N LYS A 45 -13.19 -6.64 3.30
CA LYS A 45 -13.41 -7.63 2.26
C LYS A 45 -12.56 -8.88 2.47
N MET A 46 -11.27 -8.77 2.77
CA MET A 46 -10.43 -9.95 3.03
C MET A 46 -10.81 -10.65 4.33
N TYR A 47 -11.10 -9.91 5.38
CA TYR A 47 -11.44 -10.44 6.69
C TYR A 47 -12.81 -11.16 6.67
N VAL A 48 -13.81 -10.56 6.01
CA VAL A 48 -15.19 -11.08 5.96
C VAL A 48 -15.40 -12.04 4.79
N VAL A 49 -15.00 -11.68 3.55
CA VAL A 49 -15.26 -12.52 2.35
C VAL A 49 -14.33 -13.73 2.30
N ARG A 50 -13.09 -13.59 2.76
CA ARG A 50 -12.12 -14.69 2.74
C ARG A 50 -12.19 -15.57 3.99
N ARG A 51 -13.22 -15.39 4.85
CA ARG A 51 -13.38 -16.12 6.11
C ARG A 51 -12.14 -15.98 7.03
N GLY A 52 -11.44 -14.84 6.98
CA GLY A 52 -10.25 -14.60 7.81
C GLY A 52 -10.54 -14.64 9.31
N PHE A 53 -11.80 -14.44 9.73
CA PHE A 53 -12.24 -14.69 11.10
C PHE A 53 -12.11 -16.16 11.53
N LEU A 54 -12.23 -17.13 10.59
CA LEU A 54 -12.06 -18.56 10.88
C LEU A 54 -10.58 -18.93 11.11
N ASP A 55 -9.64 -18.17 10.55
CA ASP A 55 -8.20 -18.29 10.82
C ASP A 55 -7.74 -17.52 12.07
N GLY A 56 -8.66 -16.82 12.75
CA GLY A 56 -8.39 -16.08 14.00
C GLY A 56 -7.35 -14.97 13.85
N LEU A 57 -6.23 -15.08 14.59
CA LEU A 57 -5.15 -14.09 14.64
C LEU A 57 -4.38 -13.97 13.33
N GLN A 58 -4.25 -15.06 12.57
CA GLN A 58 -3.45 -15.06 11.34
C GLN A 58 -4.14 -14.27 10.22
N GLY A 59 -5.47 -14.39 10.11
CA GLY A 59 -6.28 -13.59 9.20
C GLY A 59 -6.24 -12.10 9.53
N PHE A 60 -6.21 -11.75 10.83
CA PHE A 60 -6.05 -10.37 11.28
C PHE A 60 -4.70 -9.77 10.90
N ILE A 61 -3.60 -10.48 11.20
CA ILE A 61 -2.23 -10.04 10.89
C ILE A 61 -2.06 -9.86 9.38
N LEU A 62 -2.50 -10.83 8.57
CA LEU A 62 -2.38 -10.75 7.10
C LEU A 62 -3.18 -9.58 6.52
N SER A 63 -4.39 -9.37 7.02
CA SER A 63 -5.24 -8.25 6.58
C SER A 63 -4.62 -6.91 6.96
N PHE A 64 -4.04 -6.81 8.16
CA PHE A 64 -3.36 -5.60 8.64
C PHE A 64 -2.09 -5.30 7.82
N VAL A 65 -1.25 -6.30 7.57
CA VAL A 65 -0.04 -6.14 6.72
C VAL A 65 -0.43 -5.72 5.30
N SER A 66 -1.50 -6.30 4.75
CA SER A 66 -2.02 -5.93 3.43
C SER A 66 -2.53 -4.49 3.40
N MET A 67 -3.26 -4.07 4.43
CA MET A 67 -3.69 -2.69 4.62
C MET A 67 -2.50 -1.73 4.70
N ALA A 68 -1.48 -2.06 5.50
CA ALA A 68 -0.28 -1.25 5.64
C ALA A 68 0.48 -1.13 4.31
N TYR A 69 0.60 -2.23 3.55
CA TYR A 69 1.23 -2.22 2.23
C TYR A 69 0.50 -1.28 1.26
N ILE A 70 -0.82 -1.33 1.23
CA ILE A 70 -1.66 -0.46 0.39
C ILE A 70 -1.49 1.00 0.83
N PHE A 71 -1.52 1.26 2.13
CA PHE A 71 -1.34 2.60 2.69
C PHE A 71 0.00 3.21 2.26
N VAL A 72 1.12 2.49 2.44
CA VAL A 72 2.46 2.96 2.04
C VAL A 72 2.55 3.17 0.53
N LYS A 73 2.00 2.25 -0.29
CA LYS A 73 1.97 2.40 -1.74
C LYS A 73 1.28 3.69 -2.17
N TYR A 74 0.12 3.98 -1.60
CA TYR A 74 -0.64 5.18 -1.94
C TYR A 74 -0.05 6.47 -1.34
N ALA A 75 0.57 6.41 -0.16
CA ALA A 75 1.29 7.54 0.42
C ALA A 75 2.46 7.98 -0.48
N LYS A 76 3.19 7.02 -1.07
CA LYS A 76 4.24 7.33 -2.06
C LYS A 76 3.69 7.90 -3.36
N LEU A 77 2.55 7.40 -3.83
CA LEU A 77 1.87 7.95 -5.01
C LEU A 77 1.49 9.42 -4.78
N TRP A 78 1.00 9.76 -3.59
CA TRP A 78 0.72 11.15 -3.20
C TRP A 78 1.96 12.03 -3.27
N GLU A 79 3.07 11.56 -2.69
CA GLU A 79 4.31 12.31 -2.65
C GLU A 79 4.85 12.59 -4.07
N LEU A 80 4.79 11.57 -4.94
CA LEU A 80 5.14 11.68 -6.37
C LEU A 80 4.26 12.71 -7.10
N GLN A 81 2.95 12.69 -6.89
CA GLN A 81 2.03 13.63 -7.53
C GLN A 81 2.16 15.04 -6.99
N LYS A 82 2.37 15.21 -5.68
CA LYS A 82 2.65 16.50 -5.05
C LYS A 82 3.94 17.10 -5.58
N LYS A 83 4.98 16.29 -5.77
CA LYS A 83 6.26 16.72 -6.37
C LYS A 83 6.08 17.15 -7.83
N GLN A 84 5.30 16.41 -8.62
CA GLN A 84 5.03 16.73 -10.02
C GLN A 84 4.19 18.02 -10.18
N GLN A 85 3.20 18.25 -9.31
CA GLN A 85 2.45 19.51 -9.27
C GLN A 85 3.33 20.71 -8.89
N ARG A 86 4.34 20.50 -8.02
CA ARG A 86 5.29 21.55 -7.63
C ARG A 86 6.30 21.91 -8.72
N SER A 87 6.58 21.01 -9.64
CA SER A 87 7.50 21.26 -10.78
C SER A 87 6.82 21.87 -12.00
N THR A 88 5.49 22.02 -11.97
CA THR A 88 4.69 22.65 -13.04
C THR A 88 4.25 24.08 -12.69
N LEU A 89 4.66 24.59 -11.52
CA LEU A 89 4.57 25.98 -11.09
C LEU A 89 5.96 26.61 -11.15
#